data_AF-A0A1G8EE60-F1
#
_entry.id   AF-A0A1G8EE60-F1
#
_cell.length_a   1.000
_cell.length_b   1.000
_cell.length_c   1.000
_cell.angle_alpha   90.00
_cell.angle_beta   90.00
_cell.angle_gamma   90.00
#
_symmetry.space_group_name_H-M   'P 1'
#
loop_
_entity.id
_entity.type
_entity.pdbx_description
1 polymer ?
#
loop_
_entity_poly.entity_id
_entity_poly.type
_entity_poly.pdbx_seq_one_letter_code
_entity_poly.pdbx_strand_id
1 'polypeptide(L)'
;MADSKYVLEVKDLHTSFFTDAGEVKAVNGITFNLEPGKTLGIVGESGSGKSVTAYSIMQILAQTGRITSGEVLYKGDDITKYSEREMQKFRGSKCSIIFQDPMTSLNPVFTVGYQLEEAIRLHTNKSKSEARERAIELLKLVGVNDPEKRLKQYPHEHSGGMRQRDMIAMALACEPDILIADEPTTALDVTIQAQILELMQDLQKKLGMAIIMVTHDLGVIASMCDEILVMYGGRVCERGTADDIFYSPAHEYTKGLLRSIPRTDNMNEKLVPIGGTPINLLNMPEGCAFCPRCDEAMKICLKEVPDELRISDSHLASCWMNVKKLYESKEA
;
A
#
# COMPACT_ATOMS: atom_id res chain seq x y z
N MET A 1 -16.65 -23.72 5.57
CA MET A 1 -16.04 -22.44 5.97
C MET A 1 -16.86 -21.38 5.26
N ALA A 2 -17.46 -20.45 5.99
CA ALA A 2 -18.29 -19.42 5.37
C ALA A 2 -17.40 -18.62 4.39
N ASP A 3 -17.84 -18.46 3.13
CA ASP A 3 -17.19 -17.56 2.19
C ASP A 3 -17.18 -16.17 2.83
N SER A 4 -16.03 -15.74 3.38
CA SER A 4 -15.89 -14.37 3.85
C SER A 4 -16.04 -13.45 2.64
N LYS A 5 -16.81 -12.37 2.81
CA LYS A 5 -16.96 -11.31 1.80
C LYS A 5 -15.59 -10.73 1.40
N TYR A 6 -14.62 -10.81 2.30
CA TYR A 6 -13.31 -10.18 2.18
C TYR A 6 -12.21 -11.22 1.90
N VAL A 7 -11.31 -10.88 0.98
CA VAL A 7 -10.10 -11.67 0.74
C VAL A 7 -9.06 -11.42 1.83
N LEU A 8 -9.04 -10.20 2.39
CA LEU A 8 -8.19 -9.79 3.50
C LEU A 8 -8.97 -8.90 4.47
N GLU A 9 -8.84 -9.15 5.77
CA GLU A 9 -9.34 -8.29 6.84
C GLU A 9 -8.18 -7.97 7.78
N VAL A 10 -7.89 -6.70 8.01
CA VAL A 10 -6.91 -6.25 9.00
C VAL A 10 -7.69 -5.65 10.16
N LYS A 11 -7.48 -6.17 11.37
CA LYS A 11 -8.26 -5.82 12.56
C LYS A 11 -7.35 -5.34 13.67
N ASP A 12 -7.51 -4.05 14.01
CA ASP A 12 -6.77 -3.35 15.06
C ASP A 12 -5.28 -3.73 15.06
N LEU A 13 -4.62 -3.65 13.89
CA LEU A 13 -3.24 -4.11 13.73
C LEU A 13 -2.28 -3.10 14.35
N HIS A 14 -1.39 -3.58 15.21
CA HIS A 14 -0.28 -2.81 15.79
C HIS A 14 1.05 -3.47 15.44
N THR A 15 1.98 -2.67 14.92
CA THR A 15 3.33 -3.11 14.59
C THR A 15 4.34 -2.13 15.17
N SER A 16 5.26 -2.66 15.96
CA SER A 16 6.30 -1.88 16.62
C SER A 16 7.69 -2.36 16.25
N PHE A 17 8.65 -1.43 16.21
CA PHE A 17 10.08 -1.70 16.13
C PHE A 17 10.76 -1.37 17.46
N PHE A 18 11.56 -2.30 17.96
CA PHE A 18 12.29 -2.14 19.22
C PHE A 18 13.72 -1.73 18.90
N THR A 19 14.07 -0.50 19.29
CA THR A 19 15.39 0.09 19.06
C THR A 19 16.05 0.44 20.39
N ASP A 20 17.34 0.74 20.38
CA ASP A 20 18.06 1.20 21.59
C ASP A 20 17.48 2.50 22.17
N ALA A 21 16.83 3.31 21.33
CA ALA A 21 16.17 4.56 21.73
C ALA A 21 14.75 4.36 22.26
N GLY A 22 14.18 3.15 22.17
CA GLY A 22 12.83 2.83 22.61
C GLY A 22 11.98 2.14 21.54
N GLU A 23 10.69 1.99 21.85
CA GLU A 23 9.68 1.40 20.97
C GLU A 23 9.15 2.43 19.96
N VAL A 24 9.27 2.12 18.68
CA VAL A 24 8.68 2.89 17.57
C VAL A 24 7.40 2.21 17.13
N LYS A 25 6.24 2.80 17.46
CA LYS A 25 4.92 2.31 17.05
C LYS A 25 4.62 2.75 15.61
N ALA A 26 5.04 1.96 14.64
CA ALA A 26 4.96 2.30 13.22
C ALA A 26 3.57 2.09 12.63
N VAL A 27 2.80 1.14 13.16
CA VAL A 27 1.38 0.93 12.86
C VAL A 27 0.64 0.83 14.19
N ASN A 28 -0.44 1.57 14.36
CA ASN A 28 -1.07 1.82 15.66
C ASN A 28 -2.60 1.74 15.57
N GLY A 29 -3.12 0.53 15.39
CA GLY A 29 -4.54 0.22 15.42
C GLY A 29 -5.25 0.47 14.10
N ILE A 30 -4.65 0.01 13.00
CA ILE A 30 -5.29 0.12 11.69
C ILE A 30 -6.32 -0.99 11.49
N THR A 31 -7.46 -0.64 10.91
CA THR A 31 -8.52 -1.60 10.58
C THR A 31 -9.08 -1.31 9.20
N PHE A 32 -9.03 -2.31 8.31
CA PHE A 32 -9.62 -2.21 6.97
C PHE A 32 -9.94 -3.60 6.41
N ASN A 33 -10.81 -3.62 5.41
CA ASN A 33 -11.16 -4.85 4.70
C ASN A 33 -10.87 -4.68 3.21
N LEU A 34 -10.53 -5.77 2.54
CA LEU A 34 -10.29 -5.81 1.10
C LEU A 34 -11.17 -6.88 0.48
N GLU A 35 -11.98 -6.47 -0.50
CA GLU A 35 -12.81 -7.40 -1.28
C GLU A 35 -12.02 -7.94 -2.49
N PRO A 36 -12.34 -9.17 -2.96
CA PRO A 36 -11.79 -9.68 -4.23
C PRO A 36 -12.06 -8.72 -5.39
N GLY A 37 -11.08 -8.54 -6.29
CA GLY A 37 -11.23 -7.66 -7.45
C GLY A 37 -11.42 -6.17 -7.10
N LYS A 38 -11.08 -5.74 -5.89
CA LYS A 38 -11.05 -4.33 -5.46
C LYS A 38 -9.63 -3.84 -5.25
N THR A 39 -9.44 -2.53 -5.40
CA THR A 39 -8.17 -1.87 -5.19
C THR A 39 -8.26 -0.92 -4.00
N LEU A 40 -7.44 -1.15 -2.99
CA LEU A 40 -7.28 -0.29 -1.82
C LEU A 40 -6.01 0.54 -1.94
N GLY A 41 -6.14 1.86 -1.88
CA GLY A 41 -5.02 2.78 -1.82
C GLY A 41 -4.62 3.09 -0.39
N ILE A 42 -3.33 3.15 -0.08
CA ILE A 42 -2.79 3.61 1.20
C ILE A 42 -1.84 4.77 0.91
N VAL A 43 -2.22 5.97 1.37
CA VAL A 43 -1.49 7.23 1.14
C VAL A 43 -1.03 7.89 2.41
N GLY A 44 -0.05 8.78 2.28
CA GLY A 44 0.51 9.57 3.38
C GLY A 44 1.98 9.91 3.16
N GLU A 45 2.51 10.76 4.02
CA GLU A 45 3.92 11.19 4.01
C GLU A 45 4.86 10.00 4.30
N SER A 46 6.14 10.16 3.99
CA SER A 46 7.15 9.18 4.38
C SER A 46 7.15 8.97 5.90
N GLY A 47 7.29 7.72 6.34
CA GLY A 47 7.23 7.37 7.77
C GLY A 47 5.82 7.30 8.37
N SER A 48 4.74 7.44 7.60
CA SER A 48 3.37 7.34 8.14
C SER A 48 2.89 5.92 8.45
N GLY A 49 3.68 4.89 8.14
CA GLY A 49 3.36 3.48 8.43
C GLY A 49 2.90 2.65 7.22
N LYS A 50 2.78 3.23 6.02
CA LYS A 50 2.21 2.56 4.82
C LYS A 50 2.94 1.27 4.43
N SER A 51 4.25 1.32 4.20
CA SER A 51 5.04 0.15 3.84
C SER A 51 5.12 -0.86 5.00
N VAL A 52 5.10 -0.37 6.25
CA VAL A 52 5.06 -1.25 7.43
C VAL A 52 3.75 -2.03 7.50
N THR A 53 2.61 -1.43 7.12
CA THR A 53 1.33 -2.15 6.96
C THR A 53 1.48 -3.32 5.98
N ALA A 54 2.03 -3.06 4.78
CA ALA A 54 2.29 -4.08 3.77
C ALA A 54 3.23 -5.19 4.29
N TYR A 55 4.34 -4.82 4.92
CA TYR A 55 5.31 -5.77 5.46
C TYR A 55 4.79 -6.56 6.66
N SER A 56 3.84 -5.99 7.43
CA SER A 56 3.15 -6.70 8.51
C SER A 56 2.24 -7.79 7.97
N ILE A 57 1.46 -7.51 6.93
CA ILE A 57 0.62 -8.51 6.24
C ILE A 57 1.47 -9.64 5.68
N MET A 58 2.62 -9.31 5.08
CA MET A 58 3.56 -10.29 4.53
C MET A 58 4.44 -10.96 5.61
N GLN A 59 4.41 -10.49 6.85
CA GLN A 59 5.35 -10.82 7.94
C GLN A 59 6.84 -10.82 7.53
N ILE A 60 7.25 -9.84 6.72
CA ILE A 60 8.65 -9.67 6.27
C ILE A 60 9.31 -8.46 6.95
N LEU A 61 8.87 -8.15 8.17
CA LEU A 61 9.43 -7.07 8.97
C LEU A 61 10.91 -7.32 9.26
N ALA A 62 11.67 -6.23 9.46
CA ALA A 62 13.04 -6.33 9.96
C ALA A 62 13.05 -7.04 11.32
N GLN A 63 14.21 -7.60 11.72
CA GLN A 63 14.33 -8.38 12.97
C GLN A 63 13.92 -7.61 14.24
N THR A 64 14.03 -6.29 14.22
CA THR A 64 13.62 -5.41 15.32
C THR A 64 12.11 -5.16 15.36
N GLY A 65 11.40 -5.49 14.28
CA GLY A 65 9.97 -5.27 14.11
C GLY A 65 9.14 -6.51 14.40
N ARG A 66 7.99 -6.33 15.04
CA ARG A 66 6.97 -7.39 15.19
C ARG A 66 5.57 -6.81 15.29
N ILE A 67 4.59 -7.62 14.91
CA ILE A 67 3.19 -7.37 15.22
C ILE A 67 3.02 -7.55 16.74
N THR A 68 2.54 -6.52 17.42
CA THR A 68 2.38 -6.51 18.89
C THR A 68 0.96 -6.85 19.31
N SER A 69 -0.04 -6.51 18.49
CA SER A 69 -1.44 -6.87 18.68
C SER A 69 -2.24 -6.73 17.38
N GLY A 70 -3.47 -7.23 17.40
CA GLY A 70 -4.36 -7.27 16.23
C GLY A 70 -4.22 -8.57 15.44
N GLU A 71 -5.03 -8.66 14.39
CA GLU A 71 -5.11 -9.86 13.55
C GLU A 71 -5.15 -9.47 12.07
N VAL A 72 -4.67 -10.36 11.21
CA VAL A 72 -4.73 -10.25 9.76
C VAL A 72 -5.37 -11.53 9.25
N LEU A 73 -6.60 -11.44 8.76
CA LEU A 73 -7.37 -12.60 8.31
C LEU A 73 -7.33 -12.69 6.80
N TYR A 74 -6.81 -13.77 6.26
CA TYR A 74 -6.89 -14.10 4.84
C TYR A 74 -8.00 -15.14 4.63
N LYS A 75 -9.07 -14.77 3.92
CA LYS A 75 -10.27 -15.60 3.75
C LYS A 75 -10.77 -16.21 5.08
N GLY A 76 -10.68 -15.42 6.16
CA GLY A 76 -11.07 -15.79 7.52
C GLY A 76 -10.04 -16.53 8.36
N ASP A 77 -8.88 -16.94 7.80
CA ASP A 77 -7.80 -17.58 8.56
C ASP A 77 -6.77 -16.54 9.03
N ASP A 78 -6.40 -16.58 10.30
CA ASP A 78 -5.52 -15.58 10.90
C ASP A 78 -4.06 -15.88 10.61
N ILE A 79 -3.52 -15.16 9.62
CA ILE A 79 -2.15 -15.37 9.16
C ILE A 79 -1.12 -14.90 10.18
N THR A 80 -1.48 -14.06 11.16
CA THR A 80 -0.54 -13.61 12.21
C THR A 80 -0.02 -14.77 13.07
N LYS A 81 -0.78 -15.87 13.10
CA LYS A 81 -0.46 -17.09 13.86
C LYS A 81 0.26 -18.15 13.03
N TYR A 82 0.49 -17.91 11.74
CA TYR A 82 1.15 -18.86 10.86
C TYR A 82 2.62 -19.08 11.27
N SER A 83 3.04 -20.34 11.20
CA SER A 83 4.45 -20.70 11.19
C SER A 83 5.14 -20.21 9.91
N GLU A 84 6.47 -20.14 9.91
CA GLU A 84 7.24 -19.74 8.72
C GLU A 84 6.94 -20.64 7.51
N ARG A 85 6.66 -21.94 7.72
CA ARG A 85 6.28 -22.85 6.63
C ARG A 85 4.91 -22.54 6.04
N GLU A 86 3.96 -22.09 6.86
CA GLU A 86 2.64 -21.66 6.40
C GLU A 86 2.75 -20.32 5.68
N MET A 87 3.53 -19.37 6.22
CA MET A 87 3.81 -18.10 5.55
C MET A 87 4.51 -18.29 4.20
N GLN A 88 5.42 -19.25 4.05
CA GLN A 88 6.04 -19.57 2.75
C GLN A 88 5.03 -20.03 1.69
N LYS A 89 3.94 -20.70 2.10
CA LYS A 89 2.86 -21.08 1.18
C LYS A 89 1.95 -19.89 0.87
N PHE A 90 1.74 -19.00 1.84
CA PHE A 90 0.95 -17.79 1.66
C PHE A 90 1.64 -16.80 0.72
N ARG A 91 2.92 -16.52 0.94
CA ARG A 91 3.75 -15.64 0.12
C ARG A 91 3.90 -16.20 -1.30
N GLY A 92 3.77 -15.34 -2.30
CA GLY A 92 3.86 -15.70 -3.71
C GLY A 92 2.57 -16.31 -4.26
N SER A 93 2.02 -17.35 -3.62
CA SER A 93 0.85 -18.06 -4.15
C SER A 93 -0.51 -17.45 -3.79
N LYS A 94 -0.62 -16.80 -2.62
CA LYS A 94 -1.86 -16.16 -2.14
C LYS A 94 -1.73 -14.66 -2.08
N CYS A 95 -0.59 -14.18 -1.60
CA CYS A 95 -0.26 -12.77 -1.55
C CYS A 95 1.16 -12.55 -2.08
N SER A 96 1.30 -11.65 -3.05
CA SER A 96 2.58 -11.24 -3.60
C SER A 96 2.82 -9.75 -3.34
N ILE A 97 4.08 -9.35 -3.40
CA ILE A 97 4.49 -7.95 -3.23
C ILE A 97 5.41 -7.50 -4.35
N ILE A 98 5.16 -6.30 -4.86
CA ILE A 98 6.08 -5.52 -5.68
C ILE A 98 6.73 -4.51 -4.75
N PHE A 99 8.04 -4.61 -4.55
CA PHE A 99 8.80 -3.69 -3.73
C PHE A 99 9.12 -2.38 -4.47
N GLN A 100 9.46 -1.36 -3.70
CA GLN A 100 9.70 0.03 -4.14
C GLN A 100 10.84 0.18 -5.16
N ASP A 101 11.86 -0.70 -5.16
CA ASP A 101 13.00 -0.61 -6.09
C ASP A 101 13.26 -1.93 -6.83
N PRO A 102 13.10 -1.95 -8.17
CA PRO A 102 13.44 -3.11 -9.00
C PRO A 102 14.89 -3.54 -8.97
N MET A 103 15.82 -2.59 -8.78
CA MET A 103 17.25 -2.89 -8.78
C MET A 103 17.68 -3.69 -7.57
N THR A 104 17.02 -3.51 -6.44
CA THR A 104 17.29 -4.30 -5.23
C THR A 104 16.50 -5.59 -5.20
N SER A 105 15.42 -5.68 -5.97
CA SER A 105 14.52 -6.84 -5.99
C SER A 105 14.96 -7.93 -6.97
N LEU A 106 15.57 -7.57 -8.10
CA LEU A 106 16.11 -8.51 -9.08
C LEU A 106 17.60 -8.76 -8.80
N ASN A 107 18.00 -10.03 -8.76
CA ASN A 107 19.40 -10.38 -8.63
C ASN A 107 20.15 -10.09 -9.96
N PRO A 108 21.15 -9.19 -9.97
CA PRO A 108 21.80 -8.73 -11.20
C PRO A 108 22.71 -9.78 -11.85
N VAL A 109 23.08 -10.85 -11.13
CA VAL A 109 23.95 -11.91 -11.65
C VAL A 109 23.20 -13.09 -12.27
N PHE A 110 21.87 -13.10 -12.20
CA PHE A 110 21.01 -14.09 -12.84
C PHE A 110 20.19 -13.45 -13.96
N THR A 111 19.86 -14.24 -14.99
CA THR A 111 18.97 -13.76 -16.05
C THR A 111 17.55 -13.58 -15.51
N VAL A 112 16.77 -12.73 -16.17
CA VAL A 112 15.35 -12.53 -15.84
C VAL A 112 14.60 -13.85 -15.92
N GLY A 113 14.88 -14.67 -16.94
CA GLY A 113 14.22 -15.95 -17.09
C GLY A 113 14.59 -16.97 -16.03
N TYR A 114 15.83 -16.98 -15.53
CA TYR A 114 16.20 -17.86 -14.43
C TYR A 114 15.37 -17.58 -13.18
N GLN A 115 15.24 -16.30 -12.81
CA GLN A 115 14.52 -15.87 -11.60
C GLN A 115 13.01 -16.14 -11.71
N LEU A 116 12.41 -15.89 -12.88
CA LEU A 116 11.00 -16.24 -13.14
C LEU A 116 10.76 -17.75 -13.10
N GLU A 117 11.59 -18.53 -13.80
CA GLU A 117 11.49 -20.01 -13.82
C GLU A 117 11.68 -20.61 -12.41
N GLU A 118 12.59 -20.05 -11.61
CA GLU A 118 12.82 -20.45 -10.22
C GLU A 118 11.58 -20.21 -9.35
N ALA A 119 11.04 -18.99 -9.37
CA ALA A 119 9.83 -18.66 -8.60
C ALA A 119 8.66 -19.57 -8.93
N ILE A 120 8.43 -19.83 -10.23
CA ILE A 120 7.36 -20.74 -10.68
C ILE A 120 7.59 -22.17 -10.16
N ARG A 121 8.82 -22.68 -10.23
CA ARG A 121 9.13 -24.06 -9.81
C ARG A 121 9.14 -24.25 -8.30
N LEU A 122 9.42 -23.21 -7.52
CA LEU A 122 9.40 -23.28 -6.06
C LEU A 122 7.98 -23.35 -5.51
N HIS A 123 7.04 -22.66 -6.15
CA HIS A 123 5.67 -22.49 -5.65
C HIS A 123 4.63 -23.32 -6.41
N THR A 124 5.01 -24.03 -7.48
CA THR A 124 4.13 -24.89 -8.28
C THR A 124 4.78 -26.23 -8.60
N ASN A 125 3.99 -27.19 -9.11
CA ASN A 125 4.49 -28.50 -9.54
C ASN A 125 4.98 -28.52 -11.00
N LYS A 126 5.22 -27.35 -11.60
CA LYS A 126 5.63 -27.27 -13.01
C LYS A 126 7.06 -27.78 -13.21
N SER A 127 7.25 -28.54 -14.29
CA SER A 127 8.56 -28.93 -14.79
C SER A 127 9.35 -27.71 -15.30
N LYS A 128 10.64 -27.91 -15.58
CA LYS A 128 11.49 -26.84 -16.14
C LYS A 128 10.96 -26.29 -17.48
N SER A 129 10.42 -27.17 -18.34
CA SER A 129 9.86 -26.75 -19.64
C SER A 129 8.59 -25.92 -19.45
N GLU A 130 7.67 -26.40 -18.60
CA GLU A 130 6.42 -25.70 -18.30
C GLU A 130 6.66 -24.37 -17.58
N ALA A 131 7.67 -24.31 -16.71
CA ALA A 131 8.05 -23.06 -16.04
C ALA A 131 8.60 -22.04 -17.04
N ARG A 132 9.37 -22.48 -18.03
CA ARG A 132 9.88 -21.62 -19.10
C ARG A 132 8.75 -21.09 -20.00
N GLU A 133 7.83 -21.95 -20.41
CA GLU A 133 6.65 -21.55 -21.17
C GLU A 133 5.81 -20.52 -20.39
N ARG A 134 5.58 -20.79 -19.10
CA ARG A 134 4.88 -19.84 -18.23
C ARG A 134 5.64 -18.52 -18.07
N ALA A 135 6.97 -18.53 -17.95
CA ALA A 135 7.75 -17.30 -17.88
C ALA A 135 7.60 -16.45 -19.16
N ILE A 136 7.55 -17.10 -20.34
CA ILE A 136 7.28 -16.42 -21.61
C ILE A 136 5.87 -15.80 -21.60
N GLU A 137 4.86 -16.55 -21.15
CA GLU A 137 3.49 -16.03 -21.03
C GLU A 137 3.39 -14.83 -20.10
N LEU A 138 4.07 -14.87 -18.94
CA LEU A 138 4.08 -13.77 -17.99
C LEU A 138 4.70 -12.51 -18.58
N LEU A 139 5.85 -12.64 -19.27
CA LEU A 139 6.45 -11.49 -19.97
C LEU A 139 5.54 -10.93 -21.07
N LYS A 140 4.83 -11.79 -21.82
CA LYS A 140 3.81 -11.33 -22.79
C LYS A 140 2.68 -10.59 -22.09
N LEU A 141 2.21 -11.12 -20.96
CA LEU A 141 1.12 -10.58 -20.16
C LEU A 141 1.46 -9.19 -19.62
N VAL A 142 2.71 -8.95 -19.21
CA VAL A 142 3.18 -7.63 -18.79
C VAL A 142 3.66 -6.75 -19.94
N GLY A 143 3.36 -7.10 -21.20
CA GLY A 143 3.66 -6.28 -22.38
C GLY A 143 5.14 -6.15 -22.73
N VAL A 144 5.96 -7.13 -22.38
CA VAL A 144 7.38 -7.18 -22.76
C VAL A 144 7.53 -7.76 -24.17
N ASN A 145 8.16 -6.98 -25.06
CA ASN A 145 8.44 -7.39 -26.44
C ASN A 145 9.57 -8.42 -26.53
N ASP A 146 9.48 -9.33 -27.50
CA ASP A 146 10.44 -10.44 -27.72
C ASP A 146 10.76 -11.24 -26.44
N PRO A 147 9.76 -11.74 -25.71
CA PRO A 147 9.93 -12.32 -24.37
C PRO A 147 10.93 -13.48 -24.36
N GLU A 148 10.97 -14.31 -25.40
CA GLU A 148 11.92 -15.41 -25.53
C GLU A 148 13.39 -14.94 -25.56
N LYS A 149 13.63 -13.75 -26.11
CA LYS A 149 14.94 -13.08 -26.09
C LYS A 149 15.19 -12.43 -24.72
N ARG A 150 14.20 -11.72 -24.18
CA ARG A 150 14.31 -11.01 -22.89
C ARG A 150 14.61 -11.92 -21.70
N LEU A 151 14.07 -13.16 -21.69
CA LEU A 151 14.39 -14.15 -20.64
C LEU A 151 15.88 -14.49 -20.54
N LYS A 152 16.64 -14.32 -21.63
CA LYS A 152 18.08 -14.60 -21.65
C LYS A 152 18.91 -13.41 -21.19
N GLN A 153 18.30 -12.25 -21.03
CA GLN A 153 18.98 -11.03 -20.61
C GLN A 153 19.03 -10.93 -19.08
N TYR A 154 20.00 -10.17 -18.61
CA TYR A 154 20.15 -9.80 -17.21
C TYR A 154 19.35 -8.52 -16.91
N PRO A 155 18.96 -8.30 -15.63
CA PRO A 155 18.21 -7.10 -15.23
C PRO A 155 18.87 -5.80 -15.69
N HIS A 156 20.20 -5.71 -15.65
CA HIS A 156 20.94 -4.50 -16.03
C HIS A 156 20.84 -4.17 -17.54
N GLU A 157 20.46 -5.13 -18.39
CA GLU A 157 20.22 -4.92 -19.83
C GLU A 157 18.80 -4.39 -20.13
N HIS A 158 17.92 -4.35 -19.12
CA HIS A 158 16.56 -3.85 -19.24
C HIS A 158 16.44 -2.37 -18.86
N SER A 159 15.50 -1.63 -19.47
CA SER A 159 15.14 -0.26 -19.06
C SER A 159 14.40 -0.27 -17.72
N GLY A 160 14.30 0.88 -17.04
CA GLY A 160 13.59 0.98 -15.75
C GLY A 160 12.16 0.44 -15.82
N GLY A 161 11.37 0.86 -16.81
CA GLY A 161 10.02 0.35 -17.02
C GLY A 161 9.96 -1.14 -17.36
N MET A 162 10.98 -1.69 -18.03
CA MET A 162 11.03 -3.12 -18.34
C MET A 162 11.39 -3.95 -17.10
N ARG A 163 12.30 -3.46 -16.24
CA ARG A 163 12.57 -4.07 -14.93
C ARG A 163 11.33 -4.07 -14.03
N GLN A 164 10.54 -2.98 -14.06
CA GLN A 164 9.27 -2.92 -13.35
C GLN A 164 8.30 -4.00 -13.87
N ARG A 165 8.19 -4.14 -15.20
CA ARG A 165 7.38 -5.21 -15.82
C ARG A 165 7.87 -6.60 -15.43
N ASP A 166 9.18 -6.83 -15.38
CA ASP A 166 9.75 -8.11 -14.92
C ASP A 166 9.37 -8.42 -13.47
N MET A 167 9.42 -7.42 -12.57
CA MET A 167 8.96 -7.60 -11.19
C MET A 167 7.47 -7.91 -11.10
N ILE A 168 6.64 -7.22 -11.87
CA ILE A 168 5.20 -7.49 -11.94
C ILE A 168 4.98 -8.93 -12.42
N ALA A 169 5.69 -9.36 -13.47
CA ALA A 169 5.63 -10.72 -13.98
C ALA A 169 6.02 -11.75 -12.90
N MET A 170 7.05 -11.46 -12.11
CA MET A 170 7.50 -12.31 -11.01
C MET A 170 6.47 -12.37 -9.87
N ALA A 171 5.87 -11.24 -9.49
CA ALA A 171 4.82 -11.18 -8.47
C ALA A 171 3.56 -11.97 -8.89
N LEU A 172 3.26 -12.01 -10.20
CA LEU A 172 2.11 -12.71 -10.78
C LEU A 172 2.41 -14.17 -11.15
N ALA A 173 3.64 -14.63 -10.95
CA ALA A 173 4.08 -15.93 -11.42
C ALA A 173 3.20 -17.08 -10.90
N CYS A 174 2.64 -16.91 -9.70
CA CYS A 174 1.82 -17.89 -9.01
C CYS A 174 0.33 -17.49 -8.89
N GLU A 175 -0.12 -16.50 -9.66
CA GLU A 175 -1.53 -16.05 -9.70
C GLU A 175 -2.13 -15.77 -8.30
N PRO A 176 -1.56 -14.78 -7.56
CA PRO A 176 -1.97 -14.50 -6.19
C PRO A 176 -3.39 -13.93 -6.14
N ASP A 177 -4.09 -14.19 -5.02
CA ASP A 177 -5.38 -13.55 -4.73
C ASP A 177 -5.20 -12.05 -4.40
N ILE A 178 -4.05 -11.67 -3.83
CA ILE A 178 -3.72 -10.31 -3.39
C ILE A 178 -2.37 -9.89 -3.96
N LEU A 179 -2.32 -8.72 -4.58
CA LEU A 179 -1.09 -8.06 -5.00
C LEU A 179 -0.88 -6.78 -4.18
N ILE A 180 0.17 -6.75 -3.38
CA ILE A 180 0.62 -5.54 -2.70
C ILE A 180 1.64 -4.83 -3.61
N ALA A 181 1.42 -3.55 -3.87
CA ALA A 181 2.31 -2.74 -4.68
C ALA A 181 2.83 -1.58 -3.83
N ASP A 182 4.05 -1.70 -3.32
CA ASP A 182 4.70 -0.70 -2.48
C ASP A 182 5.51 0.24 -3.34
N GLU A 183 4.96 1.42 -3.62
CA GLU A 183 5.54 2.44 -4.49
C GLU A 183 5.97 1.91 -5.87
N PRO A 184 5.06 1.24 -6.62
CA PRO A 184 5.40 0.47 -7.83
C PRO A 184 5.84 1.32 -9.02
N THR A 185 5.80 2.65 -8.91
CA THR A 185 6.17 3.57 -9.99
C THR A 185 7.23 4.57 -9.57
N THR A 186 7.81 4.42 -8.38
CA THR A 186 8.90 5.28 -7.93
C THR A 186 10.09 5.14 -8.88
N ALA A 187 10.77 6.27 -9.13
CA ALA A 187 11.90 6.38 -10.05
C ALA A 187 11.62 6.08 -11.54
N LEU A 188 10.34 6.06 -11.96
CA LEU A 188 9.96 6.00 -13.37
C LEU A 188 9.56 7.39 -13.89
N ASP A 189 9.69 7.60 -15.20
CA ASP A 189 9.13 8.80 -15.83
C ASP A 189 7.60 8.72 -15.87
N VAL A 190 6.94 9.89 -15.94
CA VAL A 190 5.47 10.02 -15.87
C VAL A 190 4.75 9.18 -16.93
N THR A 191 5.35 8.99 -18.11
CA THR A 191 4.72 8.22 -19.19
C THR A 191 4.76 6.73 -18.87
N ILE A 192 5.90 6.22 -18.42
CA ILE A 192 6.05 4.82 -18.01
C ILE A 192 5.24 4.52 -16.76
N GLN A 193 5.19 5.43 -15.79
CA GLN A 193 4.33 5.33 -14.62
C GLN A 193 2.87 5.09 -15.02
N ALA A 194 2.30 5.92 -15.90
CA ALA A 194 0.93 5.72 -16.38
C ALA A 194 0.71 4.34 -17.04
N GLN A 195 1.66 3.89 -17.87
CA GLN A 195 1.58 2.56 -18.50
C GLN A 195 1.63 1.40 -17.50
N ILE A 196 2.42 1.52 -16.43
CA ILE A 196 2.50 0.49 -15.38
C ILE A 196 1.20 0.42 -14.58
N LEU A 197 0.64 1.58 -14.25
CA LEU A 197 -0.63 1.68 -13.52
C LEU A 197 -1.78 1.08 -14.34
N GLU A 198 -1.89 1.45 -15.62
CA GLU A 198 -2.87 0.89 -16.56
C GLU A 198 -2.72 -0.64 -16.69
N LEU A 199 -1.48 -1.12 -16.86
CA LEU A 199 -1.18 -2.55 -16.87
C LEU A 199 -1.69 -3.24 -15.60
N MET A 200 -1.45 -2.67 -14.42
CA MET A 200 -1.92 -3.25 -13.16
C MET A 200 -3.45 -3.31 -13.09
N GLN A 201 -4.17 -2.29 -13.55
CA GLN A 201 -5.64 -2.32 -13.61
C GLN A 201 -6.17 -3.40 -14.55
N ASP A 202 -5.53 -3.58 -15.71
CA ASP A 202 -5.93 -4.60 -16.67
C ASP A 202 -5.70 -6.02 -16.12
N LEU A 203 -4.57 -6.22 -15.44
CA LEU A 203 -4.25 -7.48 -14.78
C LEU A 203 -5.23 -7.77 -13.64
N GLN A 204 -5.59 -6.75 -12.85
CA GLN A 204 -6.58 -6.84 -11.79
C GLN A 204 -7.91 -7.37 -12.32
N LYS A 205 -8.42 -6.75 -13.40
CA LYS A 205 -9.68 -7.15 -14.03
C LYS A 205 -9.61 -8.54 -14.65
N LYS A 206 -8.48 -8.86 -15.29
CA LYS A 206 -8.28 -10.14 -15.99
C LYS A 206 -8.13 -11.33 -15.05
N LEU A 207 -7.45 -11.13 -13.90
CA LEU A 207 -7.14 -12.19 -12.94
C LEU A 207 -8.10 -12.22 -11.75
N GLY A 208 -8.90 -11.17 -11.54
CA GLY A 208 -9.81 -11.05 -10.40
C GLY A 208 -9.11 -10.86 -9.05
N MET A 209 -7.80 -10.57 -9.05
CA MET A 209 -7.01 -10.35 -7.85
C MET A 209 -7.39 -9.03 -7.17
N ALA A 210 -7.24 -8.94 -5.86
CA ALA A 210 -7.32 -7.68 -5.14
C ALA A 210 -5.96 -6.98 -5.13
N ILE A 211 -5.95 -5.64 -5.11
CA ILE A 211 -4.72 -4.85 -5.06
C ILE A 211 -4.69 -3.98 -3.81
N ILE A 212 -3.55 -3.97 -3.12
CA ILE A 212 -3.22 -2.92 -2.14
C ILE A 212 -2.12 -2.06 -2.75
N MET A 213 -2.42 -0.82 -3.04
CA MET A 213 -1.48 0.15 -3.58
C MET A 213 -0.98 1.07 -2.47
N VAL A 214 0.30 1.01 -2.16
CA VAL A 214 0.95 1.95 -1.25
C VAL A 214 1.68 2.98 -2.09
N THR A 215 1.39 4.26 -1.90
CA THR A 215 2.13 5.35 -2.54
C THR A 215 2.06 6.63 -1.72
N HIS A 216 2.97 7.55 -1.96
CA HIS A 216 2.89 8.91 -1.46
C HIS A 216 2.27 9.89 -2.49
N ASP A 217 2.06 9.43 -3.73
CA ASP A 217 1.45 10.22 -4.80
C ASP A 217 -0.07 10.01 -4.84
N LEU A 218 -0.80 11.01 -4.36
CA LEU A 218 -2.26 11.05 -4.38
C LEU A 218 -2.81 11.07 -5.83
N GLY A 219 -2.13 11.73 -6.79
CA GLY A 219 -2.58 11.83 -8.17
C GLY A 219 -2.72 10.47 -8.86
N VAL A 220 -1.81 9.54 -8.53
CA VAL A 220 -1.86 8.14 -9.01
C VAL A 220 -3.10 7.42 -8.49
N ILE A 221 -3.38 7.56 -7.20
CA ILE A 221 -4.39 6.75 -6.52
C ILE A 221 -5.82 7.10 -6.94
N ALA A 222 -6.09 8.36 -7.28
CA ALA A 222 -7.42 8.85 -7.66
C ALA A 222 -8.06 8.06 -8.81
N SER A 223 -7.25 7.56 -9.74
CA SER A 223 -7.74 6.83 -10.93
C SER A 223 -7.79 5.31 -10.75
N MET A 224 -7.21 4.78 -9.67
CA MET A 224 -6.96 3.35 -9.50
C MET A 224 -7.71 2.68 -8.38
N CYS A 225 -8.00 3.41 -7.30
CA CYS A 225 -8.48 2.82 -6.07
C CYS A 225 -10.00 2.96 -5.92
N ASP A 226 -10.63 1.88 -5.48
CA ASP A 226 -12.04 1.89 -5.06
C ASP A 226 -12.19 2.57 -3.68
N GLU A 227 -11.23 2.36 -2.79
CA GLU A 227 -11.16 2.95 -1.46
C GLU A 227 -9.74 3.44 -1.18
N ILE A 228 -9.60 4.55 -0.46
CA ILE A 228 -8.33 5.16 -0.09
C ILE A 228 -8.26 5.28 1.43
N LEU A 229 -7.15 4.85 2.03
CA LEU A 229 -6.78 5.09 3.41
C LEU A 229 -5.68 6.15 3.48
N VAL A 230 -5.95 7.26 4.14
CA VAL A 230 -4.97 8.30 4.43
C VAL A 230 -4.36 8.01 5.79
N MET A 231 -3.06 7.72 5.82
CA MET A 231 -2.31 7.39 7.03
C MET A 231 -1.39 8.53 7.48
N TYR A 232 -1.39 8.80 8.79
CA TYR A 232 -0.45 9.69 9.46
C TYR A 232 -0.05 9.12 10.82
N GLY A 233 1.24 9.11 11.15
CA GLY A 233 1.71 8.65 12.46
C GLY A 233 1.34 7.21 12.82
N GLY A 234 1.30 6.31 11.83
CA GLY A 234 0.93 4.91 12.03
C GLY A 234 -0.57 4.65 12.17
N ARG A 235 -1.43 5.67 12.02
CA ARG A 235 -2.89 5.55 12.13
C ARG A 235 -3.57 5.92 10.82
N VAL A 236 -4.74 5.34 10.57
CA VAL A 236 -5.67 5.84 9.53
C VAL A 236 -6.36 7.08 10.09
N CYS A 237 -6.20 8.22 9.41
CA CYS A 237 -6.81 9.47 9.81
C CYS A 237 -8.07 9.80 9.01
N GLU A 238 -8.18 9.25 7.80
CA GLU A 238 -9.32 9.43 6.91
C GLU A 238 -9.38 8.28 5.91
N ARG A 239 -10.60 7.87 5.53
CA ARG A 239 -10.82 6.84 4.51
C ARG A 239 -12.11 7.03 3.76
N GLY A 240 -12.11 6.73 2.47
CA GLY A 240 -13.29 6.73 1.63
C GLY A 240 -12.98 6.57 0.16
N THR A 241 -13.94 6.87 -0.71
CA THR A 241 -13.72 6.84 -2.16
C THR A 241 -12.73 7.93 -2.61
N ALA A 242 -12.23 7.82 -3.85
CA ALA A 242 -11.47 8.91 -4.45
C ALA A 242 -12.23 10.24 -4.41
N ASP A 243 -13.53 10.23 -4.71
CA ASP A 243 -14.33 11.45 -4.70
C ASP A 243 -14.45 12.06 -3.29
N ASP A 244 -14.68 11.22 -2.27
CA ASP A 244 -14.74 11.66 -0.88
C ASP A 244 -13.44 12.36 -0.46
N ILE A 245 -12.30 11.71 -0.72
CA ILE A 245 -10.99 12.23 -0.32
C ILE A 245 -10.63 13.51 -1.09
N PHE A 246 -10.83 13.55 -2.42
CA PHE A 246 -10.33 14.66 -3.24
C PHE A 246 -11.24 15.89 -3.23
N TYR A 247 -12.56 15.69 -3.20
CA TYR A 247 -13.53 16.78 -3.30
C TYR A 247 -14.13 17.19 -1.96
N SER A 248 -14.16 16.28 -0.98
CA SER A 248 -14.73 16.55 0.35
C SER A 248 -13.80 16.15 1.52
N PRO A 249 -12.49 16.44 1.48
CA PRO A 249 -11.55 16.00 2.53
C PRO A 249 -11.98 16.51 3.92
N ALA A 250 -12.09 15.59 4.87
CA ALA A 250 -12.62 15.84 6.20
C ALA A 250 -11.53 15.93 7.29
N HIS A 251 -10.32 15.42 7.06
CA HIS A 251 -9.20 15.56 8.00
C HIS A 251 -8.26 16.70 7.58
N GLU A 252 -7.77 17.49 8.54
CA GLU A 252 -6.90 18.66 8.25
C GLU A 252 -5.56 18.27 7.59
N TYR A 253 -5.02 17.11 7.96
CA TYR A 253 -3.88 16.50 7.27
C TYR A 253 -4.17 16.23 5.78
N THR A 254 -5.30 15.59 5.45
CA THR A 254 -5.69 15.30 4.06
C THR A 254 -5.88 16.59 3.25
N LYS A 255 -6.52 17.60 3.84
CA LYS A 255 -6.62 18.94 3.25
C LYS A 255 -5.23 19.55 3.01
N GLY A 256 -4.30 19.37 3.96
CA GLY A 256 -2.91 19.75 3.81
C GLY A 256 -2.24 19.06 2.63
N LEU A 257 -2.36 17.73 2.53
CA LEU A 257 -1.78 16.94 1.45
C LEU A 257 -2.28 17.41 0.10
N LEU A 258 -3.60 17.57 -0.07
CA LEU A 258 -4.21 17.98 -1.33
C LEU A 258 -3.84 19.43 -1.73
N ARG A 259 -3.64 20.32 -0.75
CA ARG A 259 -3.16 21.70 -1.00
C ARG A 259 -1.70 21.72 -1.47
N SER A 260 -0.89 20.75 -1.08
CA SER A 260 0.50 20.63 -1.48
C SER A 260 0.70 19.99 -2.85
N ILE A 261 -0.37 19.50 -3.51
CA ILE A 261 -0.31 18.92 -4.86
C ILE A 261 -0.48 20.03 -5.90
N PRO A 262 0.42 20.12 -6.90
CA PRO A 262 0.24 21.04 -8.03
C PRO A 262 -1.00 20.64 -8.85
N ARG A 263 -1.86 21.60 -9.12
CA ARG A 263 -3.04 21.44 -9.97
C ARG A 263 -2.86 22.24 -11.26
N THR A 264 -3.52 21.80 -12.34
CA THR A 264 -3.39 22.43 -13.65
C THR A 264 -3.88 23.89 -13.66
N ASP A 265 -4.83 24.22 -12.78
CA ASP A 265 -5.40 25.56 -12.59
C ASP A 265 -4.51 26.49 -11.75
N ASN A 266 -3.55 25.98 -10.98
CA ASN A 266 -2.68 26.76 -10.10
C ASN A 266 -1.17 26.59 -10.38
N MET A 267 -0.79 26.17 -11.60
CA MET A 267 0.62 25.95 -11.99
C MET A 267 1.56 27.15 -11.78
N ASN A 268 1.03 28.37 -11.72
CA ASN A 268 1.80 29.60 -11.50
C ASN A 268 1.76 30.13 -10.06
N GLU A 269 1.05 29.46 -9.15
CA GLU A 269 0.98 29.84 -7.75
C GLU A 269 2.03 29.09 -6.91
N LYS A 270 2.49 29.71 -5.81
CA LYS A 270 3.39 29.02 -4.89
C LYS A 270 2.62 27.92 -4.18
N LEU A 271 3.14 26.69 -4.26
CA LEU A 271 2.63 25.57 -3.48
C LEU A 271 2.67 25.91 -1.98
N VAL A 272 1.59 25.55 -1.28
CA VAL A 272 1.49 25.71 0.17
C VAL A 272 1.88 24.38 0.81
N PRO A 273 3.08 24.27 1.42
CA PRO A 273 3.49 23.06 2.10
C PRO A 273 2.76 22.93 3.44
N ILE A 274 2.64 21.69 3.92
CA ILE A 274 2.23 21.44 5.30
C ILE A 274 3.37 21.88 6.23
N GLY A 275 3.11 22.88 7.07
CA GLY A 275 4.10 23.43 7.99
C GLY A 275 4.63 22.42 9.02
N GLY A 276 5.79 22.75 9.62
CA GLY A 276 6.44 21.96 10.65
C GLY A 276 7.21 20.74 10.13
N THR A 277 7.73 19.92 11.06
CA THR A 277 8.44 18.67 10.76
C THR A 277 7.55 17.47 11.07
N PRO A 278 7.63 16.36 10.30
CA PRO A 278 6.95 15.11 10.65
C PRO A 278 7.22 14.70 12.10
N ILE A 279 6.21 14.09 12.74
CA ILE A 279 6.33 13.68 14.14
C ILE A 279 7.41 12.62 14.33
N ASN A 280 8.07 12.68 15.48
CA ASN A 280 8.94 11.59 15.92
C ASN A 280 8.07 10.47 16.51
N LEU A 281 8.07 9.30 15.87
CA LEU A 281 7.29 8.14 16.32
C LEU A 281 7.73 7.57 17.68
N LEU A 282 8.96 7.88 18.15
CA LEU A 282 9.40 7.57 19.52
C LEU A 282 8.66 8.41 20.57
N ASN A 283 8.26 9.63 20.19
CA ASN A 283 7.64 10.62 21.06
C ASN A 283 6.30 11.08 20.44
N MET A 284 5.38 10.13 20.27
CA MET A 284 4.05 10.45 19.75
C MET A 284 3.23 11.26 20.76
N PRO A 285 2.43 12.24 20.30
CA PRO A 285 1.48 12.92 21.18
C PRO A 285 0.43 11.93 21.70
N GLU A 286 -0.13 12.22 22.89
CA GLU A 286 -1.17 11.39 23.51
C GLU A 286 -2.46 11.39 22.69
N GLY A 287 -2.83 12.55 22.15
CA GLY A 287 -4.02 12.73 21.31
C GLY A 287 -3.75 12.54 19.80
N CYS A 288 -4.28 13.45 18.99
CA CYS A 288 -4.14 13.42 17.54
C CYS A 288 -2.66 13.55 17.11
N ALA A 289 -2.18 12.56 16.36
CA ALA A 289 -0.83 12.53 15.82
C ALA A 289 -0.47 13.81 15.01
N PHE A 290 -1.43 14.38 14.29
CA PHE A 290 -1.23 15.56 13.45
C PHE A 290 -1.35 16.89 14.21
N CYS A 291 -1.74 16.88 15.50
CA CYS A 291 -1.97 18.08 16.30
C CYS A 291 -0.81 19.11 16.25
N PRO A 292 0.48 18.72 16.30
CA PRO A 292 1.58 19.69 16.30
C PRO A 292 1.73 20.50 15.00
N ARG A 293 1.12 20.04 13.90
CA ARG A 293 1.20 20.65 12.56
C ARG A 293 -0.17 21.13 12.06
N CYS A 294 -1.21 20.99 12.86
CA CYS A 294 -2.58 21.32 12.47
C CYS A 294 -2.89 22.78 12.82
N ASP A 295 -3.21 23.59 11.82
CA ASP A 295 -3.60 25.01 12.02
C ASP A 295 -4.91 25.14 12.82
N GLU A 296 -5.78 24.13 12.74
CA GLU A 296 -7.07 24.05 13.43
C GLU A 296 -6.99 23.22 14.74
N ALA A 297 -5.79 23.03 15.29
CA ALA A 297 -5.60 22.25 16.51
C ALA A 297 -6.37 22.86 17.70
N MET A 298 -7.16 22.02 18.37
CA MET A 298 -7.86 22.36 19.62
C MET A 298 -7.17 21.72 20.83
N LYS A 299 -7.47 22.21 22.04
CA LYS A 299 -6.90 21.68 23.29
C LYS A 299 -7.14 20.17 23.49
N ILE A 300 -8.30 19.67 23.04
CA ILE A 300 -8.64 18.24 23.11
C ILE A 300 -7.72 17.40 22.23
N CYS A 301 -7.27 17.93 21.08
CA CYS A 301 -6.38 17.24 20.16
C CYS A 301 -5.03 16.86 20.78
N LEU A 302 -4.60 17.56 21.83
CA LEU A 302 -3.34 17.28 22.53
C LEU A 302 -3.43 16.04 23.43
N LYS A 303 -4.63 15.71 23.90
CA LYS A 303 -4.85 14.72 24.97
C LYS A 303 -5.61 13.48 24.53
N GLU A 304 -6.51 13.64 23.56
CA GLU A 304 -7.42 12.57 23.15
C GLU A 304 -7.37 12.36 21.64
N VAL A 305 -7.38 11.08 21.25
CA VAL A 305 -7.49 10.65 19.86
C VAL A 305 -8.97 10.72 19.48
N PRO A 306 -9.33 11.41 18.38
CA PRO A 306 -10.72 11.42 17.92
C PRO A 306 -11.14 10.04 17.39
N ASP A 307 -12.34 9.60 17.73
CA ASP A 307 -12.95 8.45 17.07
C ASP A 307 -13.16 8.73 15.58
N GLU A 308 -13.24 7.66 14.78
CA GLU A 308 -13.65 7.79 13.39
C GLU A 308 -15.12 8.16 13.30
N LEU A 309 -15.38 9.36 12.77
CA LEU A 309 -16.72 9.84 12.52
C LEU A 309 -17.13 9.55 11.07
N ARG A 310 -18.35 9.06 10.89
CA ARG A 310 -18.97 8.90 9.57
C ARG A 310 -19.38 10.26 9.01
N ILE A 311 -18.76 10.66 7.90
CA ILE A 311 -19.01 11.91 7.19
C ILE A 311 -20.06 11.69 6.09
N SER A 312 -19.97 10.58 5.37
CA SER A 312 -20.93 10.11 4.36
C SER A 312 -21.07 8.58 4.43
N ASP A 313 -21.82 7.95 3.52
CA ASP A 313 -21.99 6.49 3.50
C ASP A 313 -20.67 5.74 3.28
N SER A 314 -19.75 6.32 2.51
CA SER A 314 -18.45 5.76 2.15
C SER A 314 -17.27 6.46 2.82
N HIS A 315 -17.49 7.51 3.62
CA HIS A 315 -16.42 8.39 4.12
C HIS A 315 -16.36 8.44 5.64
N LEU A 316 -15.18 8.14 6.19
CA LEU A 316 -14.88 8.17 7.63
C LEU A 316 -13.63 9.04 7.87
N ALA A 317 -13.65 9.80 8.96
CA ALA A 317 -12.50 10.63 9.34
C ALA A 317 -12.35 10.73 10.86
N SER A 318 -11.11 10.58 11.34
CA SER A 318 -10.73 10.71 12.75
C SER A 318 -10.22 12.13 13.01
N CYS A 319 -11.13 13.10 13.17
CA CYS A 319 -10.76 14.51 13.39
C CYS A 319 -11.76 15.24 14.32
N TRP A 320 -11.24 15.91 15.35
CA TRP A 320 -12.06 16.68 16.29
C TRP A 320 -12.80 17.86 15.63
N MET A 321 -12.32 18.39 14.51
CA MET A 321 -13.04 19.44 13.77
C MET A 321 -14.37 18.95 13.19
N ASN A 322 -14.47 17.66 12.85
CA ASN A 322 -15.72 17.08 12.36
C ASN A 322 -16.70 16.87 13.51
N VAL A 323 -16.19 16.45 14.68
CA VAL A 323 -16.99 16.36 15.91
C VAL A 323 -17.54 17.72 16.30
N LYS A 324 -16.70 18.77 16.30
CA LYS A 324 -17.13 20.15 16.57
C LYS A 324 -18.26 20.60 15.64
N LYS A 325 -18.10 20.43 14.32
CA LYS A 325 -19.13 20.77 13.33
C LYS A 325 -20.46 20.04 13.58
N LEU A 326 -20.41 18.76 13.98
CA LEU A 326 -21.59 17.97 14.31
C LEU A 326 -22.33 18.49 15.56
N TYR A 327 -21.60 19.02 16.55
CA TYR A 327 -22.23 19.65 17.72
C TYR A 327 -22.84 21.01 17.34
N GLU A 328 -22.11 21.85 16.60
CA GLU A 328 -22.59 23.17 16.15
C GLU A 328 -23.84 23.07 15.26
N SER A 329 -23.95 22.03 14.43
CA SER A 329 -25.13 21.82 13.58
C SER A 329 -26.36 21.28 14.33
N LYS A 330 -26.19 20.72 15.52
CA LYS A 330 -27.30 20.27 16.39
C LYS A 330 -27.85 21.40 17.27
N GLU A 331 -27.06 22.45 17.48
CA GLU A 331 -27.45 23.63 18.26
C GLU A 331 -28.10 24.73 17.40
N ALA A 332 -27.99 24.64 16.08
CA ALA A 332 -28.60 25.54 15.10
C ALA A 332 -30.00 25.08 14.65
#